data_AF-A0A2A4SH85-F1
#
_entry.id   AF-A0A2A4SH85-F1
#
_cell.length_a   1.000
_cell.length_b   1.000
_cell.length_c   1.000
_cell.angle_alpha   90.00
_cell.angle_beta   90.00
_cell.angle_gamma   90.00
#
_symmetry.space_group_name_H-M   'P 1'
#
loop_
_entity.id
_entity.type
_entity.pdbx_description
1 polymer ?
#
loop_
_entity_poly.entity_id
_entity_poly.type
_entity_poly.pdbx_seq_one_letter_code
_entity_poly.pdbx_strand_id
1 'polypeptide(L)'
;MKALHSFLDKFKRILKDDREIIDTIIKTIQESIGVELKSGDIKIQNKILYIKTNPIIKNEMYLKKDSILTTLRSRITNKIINDIK
;
A
#
# COMPACT_ATOMS: atom_id res chain seq x y z
N MET A 1 36.11 5.56 -3.91
CA MET A 1 34.80 6.12 -3.51
C MET A 1 33.69 5.06 -3.63
N LYS A 2 33.69 3.98 -2.81
CA LYS A 2 32.68 2.90 -2.89
C LYS A 2 31.47 3.07 -1.98
N ALA A 3 31.56 3.89 -0.93
CA ALA A 3 30.50 4.02 0.07
C ALA A 3 29.20 4.62 -0.52
N LEU A 4 29.29 5.73 -1.25
CA LEU A 4 28.12 6.45 -1.76
C LEU A 4 27.28 5.60 -2.74
N HIS A 5 27.93 4.81 -3.59
CA HIS A 5 27.25 3.94 -4.55
C HIS A 5 26.41 2.87 -3.83
N SER A 6 26.95 2.23 -2.79
CA SER A 6 26.22 1.23 -2.01
C SER A 6 25.03 1.81 -1.23
N PHE A 7 25.10 3.07 -0.78
CA PHE A 7 23.95 3.74 -0.18
C PHE A 7 22.87 4.07 -1.22
N LEU A 8 23.26 4.53 -2.41
CA LEU A 8 22.33 4.79 -3.51
C LEU A 8 21.63 3.52 -3.99
N ASP A 9 22.32 2.39 -4.05
CA ASP A 9 21.72 1.11 -4.42
C ASP A 9 20.69 0.62 -3.39
N LYS A 10 21.00 0.76 -2.10
CA LYS A 10 20.04 0.47 -1.03
C LYS A 10 18.81 1.37 -1.13
N PHE A 11 19.01 2.66 -1.39
CA PHE A 11 17.91 3.61 -1.54
C PHE A 11 17.02 3.29 -2.74
N LYS A 12 17.61 2.97 -3.89
CA LYS A 12 16.87 2.52 -5.09
C LYS A 12 16.03 1.28 -4.82
N ARG A 13 16.58 0.30 -4.08
CA ARG A 13 15.83 -0.91 -3.68
C ARG A 13 14.63 -0.57 -2.82
N ILE A 14 14.80 0.27 -1.80
CA ILE A 14 13.70 0.71 -0.91
C ILE A 14 12.59 1.41 -1.71
N LEU A 15 12.96 2.34 -2.62
CA LEU A 15 11.99 3.04 -3.47
C LEU A 15 11.27 2.12 -4.46
N LYS A 16 11.88 0.99 -4.83
CA LYS A 16 11.27 0.01 -5.73
C LYS A 16 10.27 -0.85 -4.96
N ASP A 17 10.64 -1.35 -3.79
CA ASP A 17 9.77 -2.11 -2.90
C ASP A 17 8.51 -1.31 -2.55
N ASP A 18 8.65 -0.01 -2.25
CA ASP A 18 7.51 0.85 -1.92
C ASP A 18 6.52 1.01 -3.08
N ARG A 19 7.01 1.08 -4.32
CA ARG A 19 6.15 1.14 -5.51
C ARG A 19 5.43 -0.18 -5.75
N GLU A 20 6.15 -1.31 -5.65
CA GLU A 20 5.55 -2.64 -5.80
C GLU A 20 4.46 -2.89 -4.74
N ILE A 21 4.67 -2.40 -3.51
CA ILE A 21 3.66 -2.45 -2.44
C ILE A 21 2.44 -1.60 -2.81
N ILE A 22 2.62 -0.37 -3.26
CA ILE A 22 1.50 0.51 -3.65
C ILE A 22 0.70 -0.11 -4.79
N ASP A 23 1.35 -0.64 -5.82
CA ASP A 23 0.68 -1.30 -6.94
C ASP A 23 -0.12 -2.53 -6.49
N THR A 24 0.44 -3.30 -5.56
CA THR A 24 -0.26 -4.46 -4.96
C THR A 24 -1.50 -4.02 -4.17
N ILE A 25 -1.41 -2.91 -3.45
CA ILE A 25 -2.54 -2.34 -2.71
C ILE A 25 -3.64 -1.86 -3.66
N ILE A 26 -3.27 -1.13 -4.72
CA ILE A 26 -4.22 -0.65 -5.73
C ILE A 26 -4.97 -1.84 -6.34
N LYS A 27 -4.26 -2.88 -6.77
CA LYS A 27 -4.88 -4.10 -7.31
C LYS A 27 -5.81 -4.78 -6.31
N THR A 28 -5.35 -4.94 -5.07
CA THR A 28 -6.15 -5.60 -4.03
C THR A 28 -7.45 -4.83 -3.74
N ILE A 29 -7.37 -3.50 -3.72
CA ILE A 29 -8.53 -2.64 -3.53
C ILE A 29 -9.46 -2.73 -4.74
N GLN A 30 -8.93 -2.63 -5.95
CA GLN A 30 -9.69 -2.78 -7.19
C GLN A 30 -10.41 -4.13 -7.26
N GLU A 31 -9.75 -5.23 -6.87
CA GLU A 31 -10.34 -6.57 -6.79
C GLU A 31 -11.43 -6.66 -5.69
N SER A 32 -11.26 -5.96 -4.58
CA SER A 32 -12.17 -6.07 -3.42
C SER A 32 -13.43 -5.22 -3.52
N ILE A 33 -13.34 -4.01 -4.07
CA ILE A 33 -14.46 -3.05 -4.16
C ILE A 33 -14.75 -2.55 -5.58
N GLY A 34 -13.95 -2.92 -6.58
CA GLY A 34 -14.18 -2.49 -7.97
C GLY A 34 -13.81 -1.02 -8.21
N VAL A 35 -13.08 -0.39 -7.30
CA VAL A 35 -12.69 1.02 -7.38
C VAL A 35 -11.23 1.14 -7.79
N GLU A 36 -10.98 1.98 -8.80
CA GLU A 36 -9.63 2.33 -9.23
C GLU A 36 -9.10 3.48 -8.37
N LEU A 37 -8.03 3.22 -7.61
CA LEU A 37 -7.32 4.23 -6.84
C LEU A 37 -6.03 4.64 -7.55
N LYS A 38 -5.67 5.91 -7.46
CA LYS A 38 -4.37 6.38 -7.94
C LYS A 38 -3.32 6.24 -6.85
N SER A 39 -2.08 6.01 -7.25
CA SER A 39 -0.93 5.95 -6.32
C SER A 39 -0.78 7.22 -5.48
N GLY A 40 -1.18 8.39 -6.01
CA GLY A 40 -1.18 9.65 -5.26
C GLY A 40 -2.24 9.75 -4.15
N ASP A 41 -3.27 8.90 -4.20
CA ASP A 41 -4.33 8.86 -3.19
C ASP A 41 -3.97 7.92 -2.02
N ILE A 42 -2.90 7.14 -2.16
CA ILE A 42 -2.47 6.14 -1.20
C ILE A 42 -1.21 6.60 -0.48
N LYS A 43 -1.21 6.53 0.84
CA LYS A 43 -0.04 6.84 1.65
C LYS A 43 0.12 5.83 2.77
N ILE A 44 1.30 5.22 2.87
CA ILE A 44 1.62 4.30 3.97
C ILE A 44 2.46 5.06 4.99
N GLN A 45 1.93 5.26 6.19
CA GLN A 45 2.67 5.86 7.31
C GLN A 45 2.46 5.05 8.56
N ASN A 46 3.54 4.73 9.29
CA ASN A 46 3.49 3.99 10.55
C ASN A 46 2.68 2.68 10.46
N LYS A 47 2.81 1.93 9.36
CA LYS A 47 2.05 0.68 9.10
C LYS A 47 0.53 0.87 8.96
N ILE A 48 0.08 2.11 8.80
CA ILE A 48 -1.32 2.47 8.52
C ILE A 48 -1.40 2.91 7.06
N LEU A 49 -2.37 2.33 6.35
CA LEU A 49 -2.70 2.69 4.98
C LEU A 49 -3.71 3.83 5.00
N TYR A 50 -3.28 5.02 4.59
CA TYR A 50 -4.14 6.20 4.42
C TYR A 50 -4.60 6.30 2.98
N ILE A 51 -5.91 6.42 2.79
CA ILE A 51 -6.50 6.51 1.45
C ILE A 51 -7.35 7.77 1.36
N LYS A 52 -6.94 8.65 0.46
CA LYS A 52 -7.65 9.88 0.14
C LYS A 52 -8.68 9.60 -0.95
N THR A 53 -9.89 9.24 -0.54
CA THR A 53 -11.01 8.98 -1.47
C THR A 53 -12.30 9.61 -0.96
N ASN A 54 -13.38 9.50 -1.73
CA ASN A 54 -14.68 10.01 -1.32
C ASN A 54 -15.24 9.21 -0.12
N PRO A 55 -16.17 9.77 0.67
CA PRO A 55 -16.73 9.09 1.84
C PRO A 55 -17.44 7.76 1.51
N ILE A 56 -18.03 7.65 0.31
CA ILE A 56 -18.76 6.45 -0.13
C ILE A 56 -17.80 5.27 -0.26
N ILE A 57 -16.71 5.44 -1.01
CA ILE A 57 -15.66 4.44 -1.19
C ILE A 57 -15.01 4.13 0.16
N LYS A 58 -14.78 5.14 1.01
CA LYS A 58 -14.23 4.94 2.34
C LYS A 58 -15.10 4.03 3.21
N ASN A 59 -16.43 4.20 3.14
CA ASN A 59 -17.37 3.35 3.86
C ASN A 59 -17.35 1.91 3.32
N GLU A 60 -17.33 1.72 2.01
CA GLU A 60 -17.21 0.37 1.42
C GLU A 60 -15.90 -0.31 1.78
N MET A 61 -14.78 0.43 1.77
CA MET A 61 -13.49 -0.04 2.25
C MET A 61 -13.54 -0.46 3.72
N TYR A 62 -14.25 0.32 4.54
CA TYR A 62 -14.40 0.02 5.96
C TYR A 62 -15.21 -1.26 6.18
N LEU A 63 -16.29 -1.46 5.40
CA LEU A 63 -17.10 -2.68 5.45
C LEU A 63 -16.32 -3.93 5.04
N LYS A 64 -15.40 -3.82 4.07
CA LYS A 64 -14.55 -4.92 3.60
C LYS A 64 -13.14 -4.92 4.21
N LYS A 65 -12.92 -4.13 5.26
CA LYS A 65 -11.59 -3.87 5.83
C LYS A 65 -10.85 -5.15 6.20
N ASP A 66 -11.50 -6.07 6.89
CA ASP A 66 -10.87 -7.32 7.33
C ASP A 66 -10.46 -8.21 6.17
N SER A 67 -11.30 -8.27 5.12
CA SER A 67 -10.98 -9.00 3.89
C SER A 67 -9.78 -8.37 3.18
N ILE A 68 -9.76 -7.04 3.04
CA ILE A 68 -8.67 -6.31 2.40
C ILE A 68 -7.37 -6.50 3.19
N LEU A 69 -7.40 -6.37 4.52
CA LEU A 69 -6.23 -6.56 5.38
C LEU A 69 -5.72 -8.00 5.30
N THR A 70 -6.60 -9.00 5.23
CA THR A 70 -6.20 -10.41 5.11
C THR A 70 -5.51 -10.68 3.77
N THR A 71 -6.06 -10.16 2.67
CA THR A 71 -5.45 -10.28 1.34
C THR A 71 -4.13 -9.50 1.24
N LEU A 72 -4.04 -8.32 1.86
CA LEU A 72 -2.79 -7.57 1.91
C LEU A 72 -1.72 -8.29 2.72
N ARG A 73 -2.08 -8.92 3.84
CA ARG A 73 -1.15 -9.72 4.66
C ARG A 73 -0.65 -10.96 3.93
N SER A 74 -1.47 -11.59 3.09
CA SER A 74 -1.03 -12.73 2.29
C SER A 74 -0.15 -12.34 1.10
N ARG A 75 -0.32 -11.13 0.55
CA ARG A 75 0.47 -10.63 -0.59
C ARG A 75 1.74 -9.87 -0.19
N ILE A 76 1.77 -9.25 1.00
CA ILE A 76 2.87 -8.39 1.44
C ILE A 76 3.59 -9.00 2.64
N THR A 77 4.75 -9.61 2.40
CA THR A 77 5.57 -10.27 3.44
C THR A 77 6.43 -9.29 4.25
N ASN A 78 6.86 -8.17 3.64
CA ASN A 78 7.86 -7.26 4.23
C ASN A 78 7.31 -6.05 4.99
N LYS A 79 6.05 -5.65 4.78
CA LYS A 79 5.40 -4.53 5.48
C LYS A 79 4.00 -4.91 5.92
N ILE A 80 3.89 -5.31 7.19
CA ILE A 80 2.60 -5.60 7.81
C ILE A 80 1.80 -4.30 7.87
N ILE A 81 0.73 -4.22 7.10
CA ILE A 81 -0.28 -3.16 7.22
C ILE A 81 -1.22 -3.59 8.35
N ASN A 82 -1.27 -2.78 9.41
CA ASN A 82 -2.08 -3.08 10.58
C ASN A 82 -3.49 -2.51 10.46
N ASP A 83 -3.66 -1.41 9.74
CA ASP A 83 -4.91 -0.66 9.71
C ASP A 83 -5.09 0.16 8.41
N ILE A 84 -6.34 0.53 8.10
CA ILE A 84 -6.74 1.33 6.93
C ILE A 84 -7.54 2.55 7.42
N LYS A 85 -7.16 3.76 6.99
CA LYS A 85 -7.74 5.05 7.43
C LYS A 85 -8.06 6.01 6.28
#